data_AF-A0A0G4PLX2-F1
#
_entry.id   AF-A0A0G4PLX2-F1
#
_cell.length_a   1.000
_cell.length_b   1.000
_cell.length_c   1.000
_cell.angle_alpha   90.00
_cell.angle_beta   90.00
_cell.angle_gamma   90.00
#
_symmetry.space_group_name_H-M   'P 1'
#
loop_
_entity.id
_entity.type
_entity.pdbx_description
1 polymer ?
#
loop_
_entity_poly.entity_id
_entity_poly.type
_entity_poly.pdbx_seq_one_letter_code
_entity_poly.pdbx_strand_id
1 'polypeptide(L)'
;MSGRAETRTPEPPDRNEHANSPPRLLRPRRSTRPPNNYAQEQELDIEQSNARSQRRKKTQGKPVAQREVITSESSIGQCRL
;
A
#
# COMPACT_ATOMS: atom_id res chain seq x y z
N MET A 1 -18.80 -48.93 36.66
CA MET A 1 -17.66 -48.94 35.71
C MET A 1 -17.95 -47.91 34.63
N SER A 2 -17.17 -46.83 34.58
CA SER A 2 -17.28 -45.80 33.54
C SER A 2 -16.52 -46.27 32.31
N GLY A 3 -17.25 -46.61 31.24
CA GLY A 3 -16.69 -47.14 30.00
C GLY A 3 -17.05 -46.24 28.83
N ARG A 4 -16.07 -45.43 28.41
CA ARG A 4 -15.91 -44.70 27.14
C ARG A 4 -17.15 -44.66 26.22
N ALA A 5 -17.75 -43.47 26.07
CA ALA A 5 -18.74 -43.22 25.02
C ALA A 5 -18.13 -43.54 23.64
N GLU A 6 -18.68 -44.55 22.96
CA GLU A 6 -18.34 -44.86 21.57
C GLU A 6 -18.80 -43.70 20.70
N THR A 7 -17.88 -42.82 20.30
CA THR A 7 -18.13 -41.81 19.27
C THR A 7 -18.17 -42.50 17.91
N ARG A 8 -19.31 -43.14 17.60
CA ARG A 8 -19.56 -43.67 16.25
C ARG A 8 -19.62 -42.48 15.30
N THR A 9 -18.69 -42.43 14.34
CA THR A 9 -18.77 -41.49 13.22
C THR A 9 -20.09 -41.77 12.49
N PRO A 10 -20.98 -40.78 12.32
CA PRO A 10 -22.21 -40.99 11.58
C PRO A 10 -21.89 -41.43 10.15
N GLU A 11 -22.76 -42.27 9.60
CA GLU A 11 -22.67 -42.68 8.19
C GLU A 11 -22.68 -41.42 7.31
N PRO A 12 -21.74 -41.28 6.36
CA PRO A 12 -21.76 -40.16 5.45
C PRO A 12 -23.03 -40.22 4.58
N PRO A 13 -23.63 -39.07 4.23
CA PRO A 13 -24.83 -39.04 3.40
C PRO A 13 -24.60 -39.75 2.06
N ASP A 14 -25.66 -40.35 1.51
CA ASP A 14 -25.57 -41.06 0.24
C ASP A 14 -25.16 -40.07 -0.85
N ARG A 15 -24.16 -40.45 -1.64
CA ARG A 15 -23.59 -39.56 -2.66
C ARG A 15 -24.49 -39.46 -3.90
N ASN A 16 -25.49 -40.34 -4.02
CA ASN A 16 -26.35 -40.46 -5.20
C ASN A 16 -27.57 -39.52 -5.22
N GLU A 17 -27.92 -38.89 -4.09
CA GLU A 17 -29.06 -37.95 -3.98
C GLU A 17 -28.83 -36.63 -4.75
N HIS A 18 -27.65 -36.43 -5.33
CA HIS A 18 -27.33 -35.29 -6.18
C HIS A 18 -27.91 -35.35 -7.60
N ALA A 19 -28.54 -36.45 -8.01
CA ALA A 19 -29.13 -36.59 -9.35
C ALA A 19 -30.22 -35.54 -9.66
N ASN A 20 -30.92 -35.03 -8.63
CA ASN A 20 -31.95 -34.00 -8.77
C ASN A 20 -31.42 -32.57 -8.54
N SER A 21 -30.13 -32.41 -8.26
CA SER A 21 -29.54 -31.08 -8.06
C SER A 21 -29.25 -30.41 -9.41
N PRO A 22 -29.47 -29.09 -9.54
CA PRO A 22 -29.07 -28.38 -10.74
C PRO A 22 -27.56 -28.50 -10.96
N PRO A 23 -27.08 -28.46 -12.22
CA PRO A 23 -25.67 -28.54 -12.52
C PRO A 23 -24.91 -27.41 -11.81
N ARG A 24 -23.78 -27.76 -11.19
CA ARG A 24 -22.93 -26.76 -10.54
C ARG A 24 -22.30 -25.89 -11.62
N LEU A 25 -22.66 -24.62 -11.64
CA LEU A 25 -22.07 -23.64 -12.54
C LEU A 25 -20.57 -23.54 -12.29
N LEU A 26 -19.79 -23.54 -13.37
CA LEU A 26 -18.34 -23.37 -13.30
C LEU A 26 -18.04 -21.99 -12.70
N ARG A 27 -17.32 -21.97 -11.58
CA ARG A 27 -16.81 -20.72 -11.02
C ARG A 27 -15.74 -20.16 -11.96
N PRO A 28 -15.71 -18.83 -12.20
CA PRO A 28 -14.65 -18.20 -12.96
C PRO A 28 -13.26 -18.59 -12.42
N ARG A 29 -12.35 -18.87 -13.35
CA ARG A 29 -10.95 -19.17 -13.02
C ARG A 29 -10.31 -17.92 -12.44
N ARG A 30 -9.72 -18.05 -11.24
CA ARG A 30 -8.87 -17.01 -10.68
C ARG A 30 -7.49 -17.11 -11.32
N SER A 31 -7.04 -16.05 -11.99
CA SER A 31 -5.64 -15.95 -12.41
C SER A 31 -4.78 -15.60 -11.19
N THR A 32 -3.78 -16.42 -10.91
CA THR A 32 -2.70 -16.09 -9.95
C THR A 32 -1.49 -15.48 -10.65
N ARG A 33 -1.48 -15.50 -11.99
CA ARG A 33 -0.36 -15.00 -12.78
C ARG A 33 -0.51 -13.48 -12.96
N PRO A 34 0.55 -12.71 -12.69
CA PRO A 34 0.54 -11.28 -12.95
C PRO A 34 0.42 -11.00 -14.46
N PRO A 35 0.01 -9.78 -14.85
CA PRO A 35 -0.08 -9.38 -16.25
C PRO A 35 1.24 -9.59 -16.99
N ASN A 36 1.17 -9.80 -18.31
CA ASN A 36 2.35 -10.03 -19.15
C ASN A 36 3.41 -8.91 -19.04
N ASN A 37 2.98 -7.68 -18.73
CA ASN A 37 3.85 -6.50 -18.66
C ASN A 37 4.18 -6.07 -17.22
N TYR A 38 3.91 -6.92 -16.22
CA TYR A 38 4.10 -6.58 -14.81
C TYR A 38 5.51 -6.05 -14.50
N ALA A 39 6.55 -6.65 -15.10
CA ALA A 39 7.93 -6.18 -14.91
C ALA A 39 8.17 -4.76 -15.45
N GLN A 40 7.59 -4.43 -16.61
CA GLN A 40 7.73 -3.12 -17.24
C GLN A 40 6.97 -2.04 -16.46
N GLU A 41 5.76 -2.35 -15.98
CA GLU A 41 4.99 -1.43 -15.15
C GLU A 41 5.71 -1.11 -13.83
N GLN A 42 6.37 -2.10 -13.22
CA GLN A 42 7.19 -1.90 -12.03
C GLN A 42 8.40 -1.00 -12.30
N GLU A 43 9.07 -1.16 -13.44
CA GLU A 43 10.21 -0.30 -13.81
C GLU A 43 9.78 1.17 -13.97
N LEU A 44 8.66 1.41 -14.63
CA LEU A 44 8.10 2.76 -14.81
C LEU A 44 7.71 3.42 -13.47
N ASP A 45 7.07 2.66 -12.56
CA ASP A 45 6.69 3.18 -11.24
C ASP A 45 7.92 3.50 -10.37
N ILE A 46 8.95 2.65 -10.44
CA ILE A 46 10.25 2.89 -9.78
C ILE A 46 10.93 4.13 -10.38
N GLU A 47 10.95 4.28 -11.70
CA GLU A 47 11.56 5.44 -12.36
C GLU A 47 10.83 6.75 -12.00
N GLN A 48 9.50 6.74 -12.03
CA GLN A 48 8.68 7.90 -11.68
C GLN A 48 8.84 8.29 -10.20
N SER A 49 8.83 7.31 -9.30
CA SER A 49 9.01 7.56 -7.87
C SER A 49 10.40 8.11 -7.55
N ASN A 50 11.44 7.60 -8.23
CA ASN A 50 12.80 8.15 -8.16
C ASN A 50 12.87 9.58 -8.69
N ALA A 51 12.30 9.86 -9.86
CA ALA A 51 12.28 11.21 -10.43
C ALA A 51 11.59 12.23 -9.50
N ARG A 52 10.46 11.84 -8.89
CA ARG A 52 9.75 12.66 -7.90
C ARG A 52 10.58 12.86 -6.62
N SER A 53 11.29 11.84 -6.16
CA SER A 53 12.16 11.89 -4.99
C SER A 53 13.36 12.84 -5.20
N GLN A 54 14.01 12.75 -6.37
CA GLN A 54 15.11 13.65 -6.73
C GLN A 54 14.66 15.11 -6.78
N ARG A 55 13.47 15.37 -7.33
CA ARG A 55 12.89 16.73 -7.33
C ARG A 55 12.74 17.29 -5.92
N ARG A 56 12.29 16.48 -4.95
CA ARG A 56 12.15 16.91 -3.54
C ARG A 56 13.50 17.12 -2.84
N LYS A 57 14.49 16.26 -3.08
CA LYS A 57 15.84 16.43 -2.53
C LYS A 57 16.53 17.70 -3.03
N LYS A 58 16.37 18.04 -4.32
CA LYS A 58 16.93 19.27 -4.90
C LYS A 58 16.34 20.55 -4.32
N THR A 59 15.07 20.56 -3.91
CA THR A 59 14.45 21.73 -3.25
C THR A 59 14.72 21.81 -1.75
N GLN A 60 15.03 20.71 -1.07
CA GLN A 60 15.40 20.72 0.36
C GLN A 60 16.89 20.98 0.61
N GLY A 61 17.77 20.76 -0.36
CA GLY A 61 19.22 20.99 -0.23
C GLY A 61 19.68 22.45 -0.30
N LYS A 62 18.77 23.41 -0.56
CA LYS A 62 19.04 24.82 -0.27
C LYS A 62 18.53 25.06 1.15
N PRO A 63 19.39 25.36 2.15
CA PRO A 63 18.89 26.02 3.34
C PRO A 63 18.21 27.30 2.83
N VAL A 64 16.90 27.40 3.04
CA VAL A 64 16.23 28.70 3.07
C VAL A 64 17.05 29.49 4.07
N ALA A 65 17.87 30.42 3.58
CA ALA A 65 18.63 31.33 4.42
C ALA A 65 17.63 31.97 5.37
N GLN A 66 17.72 31.57 6.63
CA GLN A 66 16.98 32.13 7.74
C GLN A 66 17.30 33.63 7.73
N ARG A 67 16.31 34.43 7.37
CA ARG A 67 16.39 35.89 7.40
C ARG A 67 16.08 36.33 8.81
N GLU A 68 16.94 35.97 9.75
CA GLU A 68 16.91 36.51 11.10
C GLU A 68 18.33 36.88 11.45
N VAL A 69 18.56 38.20 11.54
CA VAL A 69 19.53 38.90 12.41
C VAL A 69 19.68 40.33 11.84
N ILE A 70 19.67 41.44 12.56
CA ILE A 70 19.42 41.82 13.96
C ILE A 70 19.20 43.35 13.88
N THR A 71 18.36 43.87 14.76
CA THR A 71 18.27 45.28 15.19
C THR A 71 19.56 46.08 15.02
N SER A 72 19.52 47.14 14.21
CA SER A 72 20.51 48.23 14.29
C SER A 72 19.84 49.40 15.01
N GLU A 73 19.96 49.42 16.33
CA GLU A 73 19.62 50.57 17.15
C GLU A 73 20.91 51.36 17.47
N SER A 74 20.78 52.69 17.47
CA SER A 74 21.74 53.69 17.97
C SER A 74 22.88 54.04 16.99
N SER A 75 23.18 55.30 16.63
CA SER A 75 23.03 56.54 17.40
C SER A 75 23.32 57.80 16.54
N ILE A 76 22.54 58.86 16.75
CA ILE A 76 22.92 60.29 16.75
C ILE A 76 23.17 61.03 15.42
N GLY A 77 22.21 61.90 15.05
CA GLY A 77 22.48 63.31 14.70
C GLY A 77 22.33 63.74 13.23
N GLN A 78 21.22 64.45 12.89
CA GLN A 78 21.27 65.82 12.33
C GLN A 78 19.86 66.38 12.06
N CYS A 79 19.66 67.63 12.49
CA CYS A 79 18.48 68.47 12.30
C CYS A 79 18.42 69.09 10.89
N ARG A 80 17.23 69.12 10.25
CA ARG A 80 16.69 70.12 9.27
C ARG A 80 15.49 69.47 8.55
N LEU A 81 14.37 70.12 8.20
CA LEU A 81 14.03 71.52 7.90
C LEU A 81 12.71 71.90 8.58
#